data_AF-A0A7S1VQH8-F1
#
_entry.id   AF-A0A7S1VQH8-F1
#
_cell.length_a   1.000
_cell.length_b   1.000
_cell.length_c   1.000
_cell.angle_alpha   90.00
_cell.angle_beta   90.00
_cell.angle_gamma   90.00
#
_symmetry.space_group_name_H-M   'P 1'
#
loop_
_entity.id
_entity.type
_entity.pdbx_description
1 polymer ?
#
loop_
_entity_poly.entity_id
_entity_poly.type
_entity_poly.pdbx_seq_one_letter_code
_entity_poly.pdbx_strand_id
1 'polypeptide(L)'
;RDVSSAKGRFVLNRLEGNVDYYRSLRELMSFSMQLGAMQVMATDDHTLVSVAAHRLSAACTTAHTRFGVPFVVLPPVSLVYRPLYSLNVVDLSLAAGVLGALRREFESLKKQDAAMDGDDYGLSFRNGIEFIRDYNAFVWNYCSALWREKTFAPTADDPDRLTDTLGLTDDVVEKLLATGYTQRELAATLSISSSLTFVGQLQ
;
A
#
# COMPACT_ATOMS: atom_id res chain seq x y z
N ARG A 1 -43.45 -5.14 14.63
CA ARG A 1 -42.47 -5.07 13.53
C ARG A 1 -41.84 -3.70 13.63
N ASP A 2 -40.67 -3.61 14.27
CA ASP A 2 -39.72 -2.51 14.09
C ASP A 2 -38.42 -2.94 14.77
N VAL A 3 -37.61 -3.66 13.99
CA VAL A 3 -36.22 -3.96 14.32
C VAL A 3 -35.40 -3.09 13.37
N SER A 4 -35.39 -1.78 13.62
CA SER A 4 -34.44 -0.90 12.96
C SER A 4 -33.08 -1.08 13.64
N SER A 5 -32.26 -1.85 12.94
CA SER A 5 -30.83 -2.07 13.12
C SER A 5 -30.07 -0.82 13.60
N ALA A 6 -30.03 -0.61 14.91
CA ALA A 6 -28.97 0.13 15.56
C ALA A 6 -27.70 -0.74 15.52
N LYS A 7 -27.02 -0.79 14.36
CA LYS A 7 -25.63 -1.23 14.30
C LYS A 7 -24.87 -0.27 15.22
N GLY A 8 -24.46 -0.75 16.38
CA GLY A 8 -23.77 0.01 17.42
C GLY A 8 -22.57 0.74 16.83
N ARG A 9 -22.75 2.03 16.56
CA ARG A 9 -21.66 2.95 16.22
C ARG A 9 -20.96 3.22 17.54
N PHE A 10 -19.83 2.58 17.78
CA PHE A 10 -18.99 2.87 18.94
C PHE A 10 -18.44 4.29 18.77
N VAL A 11 -19.12 5.27 19.34
CA VAL A 11 -18.64 6.65 19.43
C VAL A 11 -17.70 6.70 20.63
N LEU A 12 -16.41 6.46 20.40
CA LEU A 12 -15.38 6.49 21.46
C LEU A 12 -15.14 7.91 22.01
N ASN A 13 -15.65 8.94 21.34
CA ASN A 13 -15.54 10.35 21.76
C ASN A 13 -16.34 10.70 23.04
N ARG A 14 -17.01 9.74 23.69
CA ARG A 14 -17.83 9.96 24.90
C ARG A 14 -17.35 9.23 26.16
N LEU A 15 -16.21 8.56 26.12
CA LEU A 15 -15.61 8.01 27.34
C LEU A 15 -14.96 9.16 28.12
N GLU A 16 -15.33 9.30 29.40
CA GLU A 16 -14.93 10.41 30.26
C GLU A 16 -13.41 10.55 30.34
N GLY A 17 -12.91 11.72 29.95
CA GLY A 17 -11.49 12.03 29.83
C GLY A 17 -11.22 12.70 28.49
N ASN A 18 -10.48 13.80 28.47
CA ASN A 18 -10.12 14.55 27.27
C ASN A 18 -9.08 13.78 26.40
N VAL A 19 -9.30 12.49 26.17
CA VAL A 19 -8.38 11.56 25.52
C VAL A 19 -8.92 11.23 24.14
N ASP A 20 -8.13 11.52 23.10
CA ASP A 20 -8.48 11.13 21.73
C ASP A 20 -8.13 9.64 21.50
N TYR A 21 -9.13 8.79 21.72
CA TYR A 21 -9.04 7.35 21.52
C TYR A 21 -8.80 6.98 20.05
N TYR A 22 -9.40 7.71 19.11
CA TYR A 22 -9.25 7.42 17.69
C TYR A 22 -7.83 7.74 17.21
N ARG A 23 -7.23 8.81 17.74
CA ARG A 23 -5.83 9.13 17.47
C ARG A 23 -4.91 8.05 18.01
N SER A 24 -5.12 7.64 19.26
CA SER A 24 -4.35 6.57 19.89
C SER A 24 -4.45 5.26 19.11
N LEU A 25 -5.66 4.93 18.65
CA LEU A 25 -5.92 3.75 17.82
C LEU A 25 -5.19 3.84 16.47
N ARG A 26 -5.24 4.99 15.81
CA ARG A 26 -4.54 5.23 14.54
C ARG A 26 -3.02 5.08 14.70
N GLU A 27 -2.46 5.68 15.75
CA GLU A 27 -1.03 5.59 16.06
C GLU A 27 -0.63 4.14 16.33
N LEU A 28 -1.42 3.40 17.12
CA LEU A 28 -1.19 1.98 17.39
C LEU A 28 -1.24 1.13 16.11
N MET A 29 -2.25 1.33 15.25
CA MET A 29 -2.35 0.62 13.96
C MET A 29 -1.13 0.92 13.07
N SER A 30 -0.75 2.19 12.97
CA SER A 30 0.39 2.63 12.16
C SER A 30 1.70 2.03 12.67
N PHE A 31 1.93 2.08 13.99
CA PHE A 31 3.10 1.51 14.63
C PHE A 31 3.17 -0.01 14.46
N SER A 32 2.04 -0.71 14.61
CA SER A 32 1.96 -2.16 14.42
C SER A 32 2.36 -2.56 12.99
N MET A 33 1.89 -1.80 11.99
CA MET A 33 2.28 -2.04 10.60
C MET A 33 3.75 -1.71 10.34
N GLN A 34 4.30 -0.65 10.95
CA GLN A 34 5.73 -0.32 10.86
C GLN A 34 6.60 -1.44 11.45
N LEU A 35 6.21 -2.00 12.60
CA LEU A 35 6.86 -3.18 13.17
C LEU A 35 6.84 -4.35 12.19
N GLY A 36 5.68 -4.64 11.59
CA GLY A 36 5.57 -5.67 10.55
C GLY A 36 6.54 -5.43 9.39
N ALA A 37 6.63 -4.18 8.91
CA ALA A 37 7.54 -3.80 7.85
C ALA A 37 9.02 -4.00 8.23
N MET A 38 9.40 -3.58 9.44
CA MET A 38 10.76 -3.75 9.95
C MET A 38 11.12 -5.23 10.08
N GLN A 39 10.20 -6.08 10.50
CA GLN A 39 10.45 -7.52 10.61
C GLN A 39 10.68 -8.16 9.25
N VAL A 40 9.87 -7.80 8.24
CA VAL A 40 10.09 -8.28 6.86
C VAL A 40 11.49 -7.91 6.37
N MET A 41 11.92 -6.67 6.62
CA MET A 41 13.25 -6.19 6.26
C MET A 41 14.37 -6.91 7.03
N ALA A 42 14.18 -7.16 8.32
CA ALA A 42 15.17 -7.83 9.17
C ALA A 42 15.35 -9.33 8.85
N THR A 43 14.36 -9.93 8.18
CA THR A 43 14.35 -11.35 7.84
C THR A 43 14.56 -11.64 6.35
N ASP A 44 15.10 -10.67 5.61
CA ASP A 44 15.38 -10.81 4.18
C ASP A 44 14.19 -11.38 3.37
N ASP A 45 13.00 -10.81 3.57
CA ASP A 45 11.76 -11.23 2.87
C ASP A 45 11.31 -12.67 3.14
N HIS A 46 11.57 -13.20 4.34
CA HIS A 46 11.05 -14.50 4.74
C HIS A 46 9.52 -14.57 4.55
N THR A 47 9.06 -15.48 3.69
CA THR A 47 7.66 -15.55 3.23
C THR A 47 6.63 -15.55 4.36
N LEU A 48 6.86 -16.31 5.44
CA LEU A 48 5.90 -16.34 6.56
C LEU A 48 5.78 -15.00 7.29
N VAL A 49 6.89 -14.27 7.42
CA VAL A 49 6.93 -12.97 8.10
C VAL A 49 6.24 -11.93 7.22
N SER A 50 6.50 -11.98 5.91
CA SER A 50 5.81 -11.13 4.95
C SER A 50 4.30 -11.40 4.89
N VAL A 51 3.88 -12.67 4.88
CA VAL A 51 2.46 -13.03 4.94
C VAL A 51 1.81 -12.47 6.20
N ALA A 52 2.46 -12.60 7.36
CA ALA A 52 1.95 -12.07 8.62
C ALA A 52 1.85 -10.53 8.60
N ALA A 53 2.88 -9.84 8.09
CA ALA A 53 2.91 -8.39 7.98
C ALA A 53 1.82 -7.85 7.04
N HIS A 54 1.62 -8.49 5.89
CA HIS A 54 0.56 -8.12 4.95
C HIS A 54 -0.84 -8.42 5.50
N ARG A 55 -1.02 -9.51 6.26
CA ARG A 55 -2.30 -9.79 6.93
C ARG A 55 -2.62 -8.77 8.01
N LEU A 56 -1.63 -8.36 8.79
CA LEU A 56 -1.77 -7.28 9.76
C LEU A 56 -2.15 -5.97 9.05
N SER A 57 -1.45 -5.63 7.98
CA SER A 57 -1.75 -4.48 7.13
C SER A 57 -3.18 -4.52 6.57
N ALA A 58 -3.63 -5.66 6.05
CA ALA A 58 -5.01 -5.85 5.58
C ALA A 58 -6.04 -5.66 6.72
N ALA A 59 -5.75 -6.13 7.93
CA ALA A 59 -6.63 -5.95 9.08
C ALA A 59 -6.74 -4.48 9.51
N CYS A 60 -5.62 -3.75 9.55
CA CYS A 60 -5.59 -2.33 9.89
C CYS A 60 -6.26 -1.45 8.81
N THR A 61 -5.98 -1.72 7.54
CA THR A 61 -6.54 -0.95 6.43
C THR A 61 -8.05 -1.12 6.31
N THR A 62 -8.58 -2.31 6.63
CA THR A 62 -10.03 -2.60 6.59
C THR A 62 -10.82 -2.25 7.85
N ALA A 63 -10.20 -1.51 8.78
CA ALA A 63 -10.83 -1.20 10.06
C ALA A 63 -12.08 -0.31 9.92
N HIS A 64 -12.14 0.54 8.89
CA HIS A 64 -13.29 1.40 8.65
C HIS A 64 -14.55 0.60 8.29
N THR A 65 -14.52 -0.24 7.24
CA THR A 65 -15.69 -1.04 6.87
C THR A 65 -16.03 -2.13 7.88
N ARG A 66 -15.03 -2.70 8.57
CA ARG A 66 -15.25 -3.81 9.52
C ARG A 66 -15.74 -3.36 10.88
N PHE A 67 -15.17 -2.27 11.42
CA PHE A 67 -15.41 -1.84 12.79
C PHE A 67 -16.03 -0.44 12.88
N GLY A 68 -16.27 0.23 11.74
CA GLY A 68 -16.89 1.56 11.71
C GLY A 68 -15.95 2.68 12.18
N VAL A 69 -14.63 2.45 12.15
CA VAL A 69 -13.64 3.46 12.53
C VAL A 69 -13.71 4.63 11.53
N PRO A 70 -13.71 5.90 11.97
CA PRO A 70 -13.96 7.05 11.09
C PRO A 70 -12.71 7.49 10.29
N PHE A 71 -11.76 6.59 10.06
CA PHE A 71 -10.55 6.90 9.30
C PHE A 71 -9.97 5.67 8.60
N VAL A 72 -9.15 5.91 7.58
CA VAL A 72 -8.36 4.89 6.88
C VAL A 72 -6.88 5.11 7.15
N VAL A 73 -6.14 4.04 7.44
CA VAL A 73 -4.69 4.08 7.65
C VAL A 73 -4.00 3.46 6.44
N LEU A 74 -3.00 4.15 5.89
CA LEU A 74 -2.18 3.58 4.82
C LEU A 74 -1.13 2.61 5.38
N PRO A 75 -0.80 1.54 4.64
CA PRO A 75 0.36 0.73 4.93
C PRO A 75 1.65 1.54 4.77
N PRO A 76 2.72 1.18 5.51
CA PRO A 76 4.06 1.68 5.28
C PRO A 76 4.51 1.46 3.83
N VAL A 77 5.20 2.45 3.28
CA VAL A 77 5.76 2.43 1.91
C VAL A 77 6.61 1.18 1.66
N SER A 78 7.34 0.73 2.68
CA SER A 78 8.15 -0.51 2.64
C SER A 78 7.31 -1.77 2.44
N LEU A 79 6.11 -1.89 3.03
CA LEU A 79 5.23 -3.02 2.75
C LEU A 79 4.52 -2.91 1.40
N VAL A 80 4.47 -1.72 0.80
CA VAL A 80 3.86 -1.52 -0.51
C VAL A 80 4.86 -1.78 -1.63
N TYR A 81 6.04 -1.16 -1.61
CA TYR A 81 6.96 -1.25 -2.75
C TYR A 81 7.93 -2.43 -2.69
N ARG A 82 8.30 -2.91 -1.50
CA ARG A 82 9.24 -4.05 -1.37
C ARG A 82 8.78 -5.31 -2.13
N PRO A 83 7.48 -5.67 -2.12
CA PRO A 83 7.00 -6.80 -2.92
C PRO A 83 7.20 -6.69 -4.43
N LEU A 84 7.34 -5.47 -5.00
CA LEU A 84 7.66 -5.29 -6.42
C LEU A 84 9.09 -5.75 -6.76
N TYR A 85 9.98 -5.75 -5.77
CA TYR A 85 11.38 -6.15 -5.91
C TYR A 85 11.64 -7.56 -5.33
N SER A 86 10.63 -8.18 -4.71
CA SER A 86 10.74 -9.51 -4.14
C SER A 86 10.56 -10.57 -5.22
N LEU A 87 11.35 -11.64 -5.15
CA LEU A 87 11.14 -12.84 -5.97
C LEU A 87 9.90 -13.64 -5.53
N ASN A 88 9.30 -13.28 -4.38
CA ASN A 88 8.16 -13.95 -3.83
C ASN A 88 6.84 -13.38 -4.40
N VAL A 89 6.25 -14.09 -5.35
CA VAL A 89 4.97 -13.75 -5.98
C VAL A 89 3.82 -13.68 -4.96
N VAL A 90 3.92 -14.40 -3.83
CA VAL A 90 2.91 -14.34 -2.76
C VAL A 90 2.87 -12.95 -2.15
N ASP A 91 4.01 -12.32 -1.92
CA ASP A 91 4.08 -10.99 -1.30
C ASP A 91 3.48 -9.94 -2.22
N LEU A 92 3.79 -10.03 -3.51
CA LEU A 92 3.22 -9.17 -4.54
C LEU A 92 1.68 -9.29 -4.60
N SER A 93 1.17 -10.53 -4.57
CA SER A 93 -0.27 -10.80 -4.56
C SER A 93 -0.95 -10.25 -3.30
N LEU A 94 -0.31 -10.41 -2.13
CA LEU A 94 -0.82 -9.91 -0.86
C LEU A 94 -0.86 -8.38 -0.82
N ALA A 95 0.20 -7.72 -1.29
CA ALA A 95 0.26 -6.27 -1.36
C ALA A 95 -0.78 -5.69 -2.33
N ALA A 96 -0.94 -6.30 -3.51
CA ALA A 96 -2.03 -5.94 -4.43
C ALA A 96 -3.41 -6.15 -3.78
N GLY A 97 -3.58 -7.20 -2.97
CA GLY A 97 -4.79 -7.44 -2.18
C GLY A 97 -5.07 -6.32 -1.17
N VAL A 98 -4.04 -5.83 -0.46
CA VAL A 98 -4.14 -4.67 0.45
C VAL A 98 -4.55 -3.41 -0.31
N LEU A 99 -3.94 -3.12 -1.47
CA LEU A 99 -4.32 -1.98 -2.29
C LEU A 99 -5.78 -2.08 -2.77
N GLY A 100 -6.23 -3.26 -3.19
CA GLY A 100 -7.62 -3.51 -3.57
C GLY A 100 -8.61 -3.40 -2.40
N ALA A 101 -8.16 -3.63 -1.16
CA ALA A 101 -8.96 -3.39 0.03
C ALA A 101 -9.07 -1.88 0.31
N LEU A 102 -7.95 -1.15 0.30
CA LEU A 102 -7.91 0.31 0.52
C LEU A 102 -8.86 1.06 -0.41
N ARG A 103 -8.97 0.66 -1.68
CA ARG A 103 -9.95 1.24 -2.61
C ARG A 103 -11.37 1.24 -2.03
N ARG A 104 -11.82 0.08 -1.53
CA ARG A 104 -13.17 -0.11 -0.98
C ARG A 104 -13.36 0.69 0.30
N GLU A 105 -12.32 0.81 1.10
CA GLU A 105 -12.33 1.60 2.33
C GLU A 105 -12.47 3.10 2.03
N PHE A 106 -11.71 3.62 1.06
CA PHE A 106 -11.84 5.02 0.62
C PHE A 106 -13.21 5.31 0.00
N GLU A 107 -13.75 4.38 -0.80
CA GLU A 107 -15.10 4.52 -1.36
C GLU A 107 -16.17 4.53 -0.25
N SER A 108 -16.02 3.69 0.78
CA SER A 108 -16.89 3.68 1.95
C SER A 108 -16.79 4.97 2.76
N LEU A 109 -15.57 5.41 3.05
CA LEU A 109 -15.31 6.62 3.83
C LEU A 109 -15.88 7.86 3.14
N LYS A 110 -15.69 7.98 1.81
CA LYS A 110 -16.29 9.07 1.01
C LYS A 110 -17.82 9.09 1.06
N LYS A 111 -18.47 7.92 0.98
CA LYS A 111 -19.94 7.84 1.08
C LYS A 111 -20.42 8.28 2.46
N GLN A 112 -19.67 7.94 3.50
CA GLN A 112 -19.99 8.34 4.86
C GLN A 112 -19.79 9.85 5.08
N ASP A 113 -18.71 10.41 4.54
CA ASP A 113 -18.40 11.84 4.56
C ASP A 113 -19.47 12.67 3.84
N ALA A 114 -19.88 12.24 2.64
CA ALA A 114 -20.96 12.88 1.89
C ALA A 114 -22.34 12.78 2.56
N ALA A 115 -22.56 11.78 3.41
CA ALA A 115 -23.81 11.62 4.15
C ALA A 115 -23.89 12.46 5.44
N MET A 116 -22.78 13.07 5.88
CA MET A 116 -22.71 13.88 7.10
C MET A 116 -22.73 15.39 6.84
N ASP A 117 -22.98 15.85 5.62
CA ASP A 117 -23.17 17.28 5.26
C ASP A 117 -22.14 18.25 5.87
N GLY A 118 -20.87 17.81 5.95
CA GLY A 118 -19.77 18.66 6.42
C GLY A 118 -19.65 18.82 7.94
N ASP A 119 -20.43 18.09 8.74
CA ASP A 119 -20.12 17.95 10.16
C ASP A 119 -18.80 17.19 10.29
N ASP A 120 -17.74 17.93 10.67
CA ASP A 120 -16.45 17.38 11.02
C ASP A 120 -16.66 16.28 12.06
N TYR A 121 -16.02 15.12 11.89
CA TYR A 121 -16.19 13.95 12.74
C TYR A 121 -15.79 14.19 14.22
N GLY A 122 -15.45 15.43 14.58
CA GLY A 122 -14.88 15.81 15.86
C GLY A 122 -13.53 15.14 16.10
N LEU A 123 -12.84 14.73 15.02
CA LEU A 123 -11.53 14.11 15.10
C LEU A 123 -10.49 15.20 15.31
N SER A 124 -9.56 15.01 16.24
CA SER A 124 -8.42 15.93 16.37
C SER A 124 -7.40 15.78 15.23
N PHE A 125 -7.65 14.86 14.30
CA PHE A 125 -6.72 14.43 13.28
C PHE A 125 -7.45 14.08 11.98
N ARG A 126 -6.68 13.97 10.90
CA ARG A 126 -7.21 13.76 9.56
C ARG A 126 -7.80 12.35 9.36
N ASN A 127 -8.94 12.25 8.67
CA ASN A 127 -9.65 10.98 8.45
C ASN A 127 -9.01 10.05 7.39
N GLY A 128 -8.00 10.54 6.66
CA GLY A 128 -7.26 9.75 5.68
C GLY A 128 -7.68 9.96 4.22
N ILE A 129 -8.75 10.73 3.94
CA ILE A 129 -9.14 11.09 2.56
C ILE A 129 -7.99 11.82 1.84
N GLU A 130 -7.18 12.58 2.57
CA GLU A 130 -6.00 13.25 2.04
C GLU A 130 -4.96 12.29 1.44
N PHE A 131 -4.94 11.02 1.89
CA PHE A 131 -4.00 10.00 1.44
C PHE A 131 -4.42 9.31 0.14
N ILE A 132 -5.53 9.70 -0.47
CA ILE A 132 -5.96 9.17 -1.76
C ILE A 132 -4.91 9.44 -2.84
N ARG A 133 -4.21 10.57 -2.77
CA ARG A 133 -3.10 10.88 -3.69
C ARG A 133 -1.98 9.82 -3.58
N ASP A 134 -1.57 9.48 -2.36
CA ASP A 134 -0.51 8.51 -2.11
C ASP A 134 -0.96 7.10 -2.52
N TYR A 135 -2.21 6.73 -2.22
CA TYR A 135 -2.82 5.50 -2.71
C TYR A 135 -2.82 5.42 -4.24
N ASN A 136 -3.19 6.50 -4.94
CA ASN A 136 -3.18 6.52 -6.40
C ASN A 136 -1.75 6.36 -6.95
N ALA A 137 -0.74 6.94 -6.28
CA ALA A 137 0.66 6.73 -6.63
C ALA A 137 1.08 5.26 -6.46
N PHE A 138 0.65 4.60 -5.37
CA PHE A 138 0.90 3.16 -5.18
C PHE A 138 0.31 2.33 -6.32
N VAL A 139 -0.97 2.55 -6.65
CA VAL A 139 -1.64 1.82 -7.75
C VAL A 139 -0.95 2.07 -9.08
N TRP A 140 -0.61 3.32 -9.38
CA TRP A 140 0.06 3.69 -10.63
C TRP A 140 1.41 2.99 -10.78
N ASN A 141 2.21 2.95 -9.72
CA ASN A 141 3.52 2.31 -9.73
C ASN A 141 3.39 0.79 -9.84
N TYR A 142 2.40 0.18 -9.17
CA TYR A 142 2.10 -1.25 -9.34
C TYR A 142 1.71 -1.59 -10.78
N CYS A 143 0.78 -0.84 -11.37
CA CYS A 143 0.37 -1.05 -12.75
C CYS A 143 1.54 -0.84 -13.73
N SER A 144 2.40 0.14 -13.46
CA SER A 144 3.58 0.40 -14.30
C SER A 144 4.59 -0.74 -14.19
N ALA A 145 4.93 -1.19 -12.97
CA ALA A 145 5.87 -2.29 -12.76
C ALA A 145 5.39 -3.64 -13.33
N LEU A 146 4.08 -3.92 -13.26
CA LEU A 146 3.53 -5.22 -13.66
C LEU A 146 3.10 -5.31 -15.13
N TRP A 147 2.50 -4.25 -15.68
CA TRP A 147 1.85 -4.29 -16.99
C TRP A 147 2.53 -3.44 -18.06
N ARG A 148 3.37 -2.46 -17.70
CA ARG A 148 4.07 -1.65 -18.69
C ARG A 148 5.43 -2.24 -19.01
N GLU A 149 5.45 -3.05 -20.07
CA GLU A 149 6.66 -3.41 -20.81
C GLU A 149 7.46 -2.15 -21.27
N LYS A 150 6.79 -0.98 -21.34
CA LYS A 150 7.36 0.32 -21.74
C LYS A 150 7.96 1.17 -20.62
N THR A 151 7.85 0.80 -19.34
CA THR A 151 8.52 1.58 -18.26
C THR A 151 10.04 1.46 -18.32
N PHE A 152 10.53 0.49 -19.08
CA PHE A 152 11.94 0.23 -19.22
C PHE A 152 12.45 0.26 -20.67
N ALA A 153 11.59 0.59 -21.63
CA ALA A 153 12.02 0.89 -22.99
C ALA A 153 12.41 2.38 -23.02
N PRO A 154 13.72 2.72 -23.06
CA PRO A 154 14.11 4.11 -23.22
C PRO A 154 13.47 4.62 -24.50
N THR A 155 12.56 5.58 -24.37
CA THR A 155 12.10 6.33 -25.54
C THR A 155 13.15 7.41 -25.73
N ALA A 156 13.57 7.68 -26.97
CA ALA A 156 14.65 8.64 -27.27
C ALA A 156 14.42 10.05 -26.68
N ASP A 157 13.19 10.34 -26.26
CA ASP A 157 12.77 11.63 -25.72
C ASP A 157 12.80 11.73 -24.17
N ASP A 158 13.04 10.65 -23.41
CA ASP A 158 12.92 10.71 -21.93
C ASP A 158 13.75 9.63 -21.17
N PRO A 159 15.03 9.89 -20.87
CA PRO A 159 15.94 8.96 -20.19
C PRO A 159 15.73 8.82 -18.66
N ASP A 160 15.06 9.77 -18.00
CA ASP A 160 14.92 9.83 -16.52
C ASP A 160 13.70 9.05 -15.98
N ARG A 161 13.03 8.30 -16.85
CA ARG A 161 11.73 7.71 -16.58
C ARG A 161 11.73 6.57 -15.55
N LEU A 162 12.89 5.94 -15.36
CA LEU A 162 13.12 4.79 -14.47
C LEU A 162 13.23 5.23 -13.00
N THR A 163 13.80 6.41 -12.75
CA THR A 163 13.92 6.98 -11.42
C THR A 163 12.60 7.54 -10.91
N ASP A 164 11.80 8.14 -11.80
CA ASP A 164 10.47 8.67 -11.47
C ASP A 164 9.41 7.59 -11.17
N THR A 165 9.46 6.43 -11.82
CA THR A 165 8.40 5.40 -11.67
C THR A 165 8.61 4.43 -10.51
N LEU A 166 9.87 4.17 -10.15
CA LEU A 166 10.23 3.23 -9.09
C LEU A 166 10.81 3.91 -7.84
N GLY A 167 11.03 5.23 -7.89
CA GLY A 167 11.65 6.00 -6.82
C GLY A 167 13.12 5.62 -6.60
N LEU A 168 13.76 5.04 -7.61
CA LEU A 168 15.20 4.78 -7.60
C LEU A 168 15.92 6.11 -7.80
N THR A 169 17.02 6.34 -7.09
CA THR A 169 17.89 7.50 -7.35
C THR A 169 18.76 7.24 -8.58
N ASP A 170 19.11 8.28 -9.34
CA ASP A 170 19.89 8.14 -10.59
C ASP A 170 21.21 7.40 -10.34
N ASP A 171 21.85 7.63 -9.19
CA ASP A 171 23.04 6.92 -8.69
C ASP A 171 22.89 5.38 -8.66
N VAL A 172 21.70 4.87 -8.34
CA VAL A 172 21.46 3.42 -8.25
C VAL A 172 21.29 2.83 -9.64
N VAL A 173 20.63 3.58 -10.54
CA VAL A 173 20.47 3.18 -11.94
C VAL A 173 21.83 3.19 -12.64
N GLU A 174 22.65 4.22 -12.45
CA GLU A 174 24.01 4.27 -12.99
C GLU A 174 24.89 3.12 -12.48
N LYS A 175 24.82 2.81 -11.18
CA LYS A 175 25.57 1.67 -10.59
C LYS A 175 25.13 0.32 -11.16
N LEU A 176 23.84 0.15 -11.46
CA LEU A 176 23.30 -1.07 -12.06
C LEU A 176 23.62 -1.20 -13.55
N LEU A 177 23.81 -0.09 -14.26
CA LEU A 177 24.30 -0.09 -15.64
C LEU A 177 25.82 -0.34 -15.70
N ALA A 178 26.56 0.16 -14.70
CA ALA A 178 28.00 -0.04 -14.58
C ALA A 178 28.40 -1.50 -14.28
N THR A 179 27.49 -2.33 -13.75
CA THR A 179 27.74 -3.78 -13.53
C THR A 179 27.62 -4.62 -14.79
N GLY A 180 27.36 -4.02 -15.95
CA GLY A 180 27.39 -4.69 -17.26
C GLY A 180 26.04 -5.13 -17.79
N TYR A 181 24.94 -4.80 -17.11
CA TYR A 181 23.60 -4.97 -17.65
C TYR A 181 23.32 -3.90 -18.72
N THR A 182 22.87 -4.32 -19.90
CA THR A 182 22.28 -3.35 -20.83
C THR A 182 20.96 -2.82 -20.25
N GLN A 183 20.60 -1.55 -20.52
CA GLN A 183 19.31 -0.99 -20.09
C GLN A 183 18.12 -1.90 -20.45
N ARG A 184 18.22 -2.62 -21.57
CA ARG A 184 17.20 -3.56 -22.08
C ARG A 184 17.16 -4.90 -21.31
N GLU A 185 18.27 -5.33 -20.72
CA GLU A 185 18.32 -6.49 -19.84
C GLU A 185 17.87 -6.13 -18.41
N LEU A 186 18.23 -4.93 -17.94
CA LEU A 186 17.73 -4.38 -16.68
C LEU A 186 16.20 -4.20 -16.72
N ALA A 187 15.71 -3.71 -17.85
CA ALA A 187 14.30 -3.61 -18.19
C ALA A 187 13.55 -4.94 -18.10
N ALA A 188 14.12 -5.98 -18.71
CA ALA A 188 13.55 -7.31 -18.72
C ALA A 188 13.65 -7.97 -17.33
N THR A 189 14.70 -7.74 -16.56
CA THR A 189 14.82 -8.33 -15.21
C THR A 189 13.91 -7.66 -14.18
N LEU A 190 13.65 -6.36 -14.33
CA LEU A 190 12.77 -5.60 -13.42
C LEU A 190 11.27 -5.71 -13.78
N SER A 191 10.94 -6.15 -14.99
CA SER A 191 9.56 -6.44 -15.39
C SER A 191 9.19 -7.87 -15.00
N ILE A 192 8.32 -8.02 -13.99
CA ILE A 192 7.86 -9.34 -13.51
C ILE A 192 7.21 -10.18 -14.63
N SER A 193 6.65 -9.55 -15.66
CA SER A 193 6.11 -10.24 -16.85
C SER A 193 7.17 -11.03 -17.63
N SER A 194 8.43 -10.56 -17.64
CA SER A 194 9.57 -11.24 -18.26
C SER A 194 10.15 -12.32 -17.34
N SER A 195 10.17 -12.07 -16.02
CA SER A 195 10.59 -13.05 -15.01
C SER A 195 9.64 -14.26 -14.94
N LEU A 196 8.32 -14.02 -15.09
CA LEU A 196 7.31 -15.08 -15.19
C LEU A 196 7.42 -15.89 -16.48
N THR A 197 7.82 -15.28 -17.60
CA THR A 197 8.09 -16.03 -18.84
C THR A 197 9.37 -16.85 -18.74
N PHE A 198 10.39 -16.36 -18.03
CA PHE A 198 11.63 -17.12 -17.78
C PHE A 198 11.39 -18.34 -16.87
N VAL A 199 10.57 -18.19 -15.82
CA VAL A 199 10.17 -19.32 -14.96
C VAL A 199 9.29 -20.32 -15.73
N GLY A 200 8.44 -19.86 -16.65
CA GLY A 200 7.63 -20.71 -17.52
C GLY A 200 8.43 -21.46 -18.61
N GLN A 201 9.67 -21.05 -18.91
CA GLN A 201 10.56 -21.75 -19.85
C GLN A 201 11.56 -22.71 -19.17
N LEU A 202 11.61 -22.73 -17.84
CA LEU A 202 12.43 -23.65 -17.05
C LEU A 202 11.65 -24.87 -16.53
N GLN A 203 10.41 -25.07 -16.98
CA GLN A 203 9.62 -26.31 -16.84
C GLN A 203 9.52 -27.02 -18.18
#